data_AF-A0A5B9QSE3-F1
#
_entry.id   AF-A0A5B9QSE3-F1
#
_cell.length_a   1.000
_cell.length_b   1.000
_cell.length_c   1.000
_cell.angle_alpha   90.00
_cell.angle_beta   90.00
_cell.angle_gamma   90.00
#
_symmetry.space_group_name_H-M   'P 1'
#
loop_
_entity.id
_entity.type
_entity.pdbx_description
1 polymer ?
#
loop_
_entity_poly.entity_id
_entity_poly.type
_entity_poly.pdbx_seq_one_letter_code
_entity_poly.pdbx_strand_id
1 'polypeptide(L)'
;MERSVESIYTRVARPDPFGTLAARSYRLAAYAMSCGLEAVTVQCRSERWRDALHYVKQQNLSVIVNHQAAHAPDEGHFSVLTNIDEATVEMDDPFKGPGQRVSLERMHSLWQPNRETVGFILIAIGPRTSEANTAARCESPSCPGCGTRLPLSPSPMFVEADWQADGRWKRFFCHGCDAGFSTRGS
;
A
#
# COMPACT_ATOMS: atom_id res chain seq x y z
N MET A 1 6.83 3.11 -24.13
CA MET A 1 5.85 2.34 -23.34
C MET A 1 4.84 3.33 -22.79
N GLU A 2 3.59 3.20 -23.18
CA GLU A 2 2.52 4.10 -22.74
C GLU A 2 2.25 3.90 -21.25
N ARG A 3 2.35 4.97 -20.46
CA ARG A 3 2.14 4.98 -19.01
C ARG A 3 0.73 5.48 -18.71
N SER A 4 -0.28 4.69 -19.07
CA SER A 4 -1.69 4.99 -18.79
C SER A 4 -2.21 4.09 -17.66
N VAL A 5 -3.28 4.52 -17.00
CA VAL A 5 -3.99 3.71 -15.99
C VAL A 5 -4.42 2.39 -16.61
N GLU A 6 -4.95 2.41 -17.83
CA GLU A 6 -5.40 1.24 -18.58
C GLU A 6 -4.25 0.24 -18.84
N SER A 7 -3.07 0.74 -19.25
CA SER A 7 -1.91 -0.12 -19.51
C SER A 7 -1.35 -0.77 -18.25
N ILE A 8 -1.52 -0.13 -17.08
CA ILE A 8 -1.20 -0.72 -15.78
C ILE A 8 -2.29 -1.71 -15.35
N TYR A 9 -3.56 -1.34 -15.49
CA TYR A 9 -4.70 -2.15 -15.05
C TYR A 9 -4.67 -3.55 -15.68
N THR A 10 -4.43 -3.62 -16.98
CA THR A 10 -4.29 -4.89 -17.72
C THR A 10 -3.16 -5.79 -17.18
N ARG A 11 -2.13 -5.21 -16.57
CA ARG A 11 -1.01 -5.96 -15.97
C ARG A 11 -1.31 -6.47 -14.57
N VAL A 12 -2.07 -5.72 -13.78
CA VAL A 12 -2.30 -6.03 -12.35
C VAL A 12 -3.66 -6.68 -12.06
N ALA A 13 -4.65 -6.50 -12.93
CA ALA A 13 -5.96 -7.07 -12.74
C ALA A 13 -5.97 -8.57 -13.10
N ARG A 14 -6.62 -9.39 -12.28
CA ARG A 14 -6.98 -10.78 -12.65
C ARG A 14 -8.39 -11.07 -12.15
N PRO A 15 -9.07 -12.07 -12.73
CA PRO A 15 -10.32 -12.58 -12.18
C PRO A 15 -10.15 -12.95 -10.70
N ASP A 16 -11.13 -12.55 -9.90
CA ASP A 16 -11.33 -13.06 -8.54
C ASP A 16 -12.07 -14.42 -8.58
N PRO A 17 -12.37 -15.06 -7.43
CA PRO A 17 -13.11 -16.33 -7.41
C PRO A 17 -14.51 -16.28 -8.04
N PHE A 18 -15.08 -15.09 -8.24
CA PHE A 18 -16.38 -14.88 -8.88
C PHE A 18 -16.25 -14.54 -10.38
N GLY A 19 -15.03 -14.50 -10.92
CA GLY A 19 -14.76 -14.13 -12.31
C GLY A 19 -14.64 -12.62 -12.55
N THR A 20 -14.80 -11.79 -11.52
CA THR A 20 -14.70 -10.34 -11.63
C THR A 20 -13.24 -9.92 -11.77
N LEU A 21 -12.93 -9.15 -12.81
CA LEU A 21 -11.58 -8.65 -13.02
C LEU A 21 -11.26 -7.54 -12.01
N ALA A 22 -10.33 -7.80 -11.08
CA ALA A 22 -9.96 -6.86 -10.02
C ALA A 22 -8.43 -6.73 -9.84
N ALA A 23 -7.99 -5.52 -9.53
CA ALA A 23 -6.61 -5.19 -9.19
C ALA A 23 -6.43 -5.16 -7.67
N ARG A 24 -6.00 -6.28 -7.06
CA ARG A 24 -5.73 -6.31 -5.62
C ARG A 24 -4.45 -5.54 -5.27
N SER A 25 -4.43 -4.91 -4.09
CA SER A 25 -3.34 -4.01 -3.66
C SER A 25 -1.94 -4.64 -3.73
N TYR A 26 -1.81 -5.92 -3.36
CA TYR A 26 -0.54 -6.64 -3.40
C TYR A 26 0.05 -6.77 -4.82
N ARG A 27 -0.79 -6.75 -5.86
CA ARG A 27 -0.34 -6.83 -7.26
C ARG A 27 0.19 -5.52 -7.80
N LEU A 28 -0.31 -4.39 -7.30
CA LEU A 28 0.28 -3.09 -7.60
C LEU A 28 1.70 -3.03 -7.05
N ALA A 29 1.93 -3.51 -5.82
CA ALA A 29 3.27 -3.64 -5.26
C ALA A 29 4.15 -4.61 -6.07
N ALA A 30 3.64 -5.81 -6.39
CA ALA A 30 4.36 -6.77 -7.22
C ALA A 30 4.76 -6.19 -8.59
N TYR A 31 3.86 -5.41 -9.21
CA TYR A 31 4.13 -4.77 -10.47
C TYR A 31 5.19 -3.67 -10.35
N ALA A 32 5.10 -2.82 -9.32
CA ALA A 32 6.13 -1.81 -9.04
C ALA A 32 7.52 -2.47 -8.88
N MET A 33 7.59 -3.59 -8.15
CA MET A 33 8.82 -4.37 -8.03
C MET A 33 9.33 -4.92 -9.37
N SER A 34 8.43 -5.40 -10.23
CA SER A 34 8.80 -5.87 -11.57
C SER A 34 9.35 -4.75 -12.47
N CYS A 35 9.02 -3.49 -12.15
CA CYS A 35 9.57 -2.30 -12.78
C CYS A 35 10.89 -1.82 -12.14
N GLY A 36 11.46 -2.57 -11.21
CA GLY A 36 12.72 -2.24 -10.55
C GLY A 36 12.60 -1.24 -9.41
N LEU A 37 11.41 -1.04 -8.86
CA LEU A 37 11.16 -0.22 -7.67
C LEU A 37 11.12 -1.08 -6.40
N GLU A 38 11.20 -0.44 -5.23
CA GLU A 38 10.86 -1.08 -3.96
C GLU A 38 9.39 -0.80 -3.65
N ALA A 39 8.65 -1.79 -3.17
CA ALA A 39 7.25 -1.60 -2.82
C ALA A 39 6.81 -2.54 -1.71
N VAL A 40 5.93 -2.04 -0.85
CA VAL A 40 5.26 -2.81 0.21
C VAL A 40 3.78 -2.52 0.21
N THR A 41 2.96 -3.51 0.57
CA THR A 41 1.53 -3.33 0.87
C THR A 41 1.33 -3.58 2.35
N VAL A 42 0.72 -2.61 3.04
CA VAL A 42 0.52 -2.64 4.49
C VAL A 42 -0.89 -2.20 4.86
N GLN A 43 -1.39 -2.73 5.97
CA GLN A 43 -2.56 -2.22 6.67
C GLN A 43 -2.06 -1.45 7.89
N CYS A 44 -2.39 -0.15 8.01
CA CYS A 44 -2.18 0.58 9.25
C CYS A 44 -3.31 0.30 10.26
N ARG A 45 -3.05 0.60 11.53
CA ARG A 45 -4.07 0.55 12.57
C ARG A 45 -5.00 1.75 12.44
N SER A 46 -6.30 1.50 12.57
CA SER A 46 -7.34 2.54 12.47
C SER A 46 -7.11 3.71 13.42
N GLU A 47 -6.58 3.47 14.61
CA GLU A 47 -6.32 4.47 15.64
C GLU A 47 -5.02 5.26 15.40
N ARG A 48 -4.16 4.80 14.48
CA ARG A 48 -2.86 5.43 14.13
C ARG A 48 -2.78 5.86 12.67
N TRP A 49 -3.92 5.99 11.99
CA TRP A 49 -3.95 6.24 10.54
C TRP A 49 -3.27 7.56 10.13
N ARG A 50 -3.40 8.63 10.92
CA ARG A 50 -2.72 9.91 10.68
C ARG A 50 -1.21 9.77 10.76
N ASP A 51 -0.73 9.16 11.83
CA ASP A 51 0.71 8.89 12.03
C ASP A 51 1.29 8.06 10.90
N ALA A 52 0.53 7.06 10.40
CA ALA A 52 0.93 6.27 9.26
C ALA A 52 1.10 7.12 7.99
N LEU A 53 0.17 8.03 7.70
CA LEU A 53 0.23 8.95 6.56
C LEU A 53 1.40 9.94 6.68
N HIS A 54 1.57 10.58 7.84
CA HIS A 54 2.68 11.50 8.04
C HIS A 54 4.02 10.79 7.93
N TYR A 55 4.12 9.57 8.45
CA TYR A 55 5.36 8.80 8.34
C TYR A 55 5.74 8.52 6.90
N VAL A 56 4.83 7.98 6.08
CA VAL A 56 5.15 7.67 4.67
C VAL A 56 5.54 8.93 3.89
N LYS A 57 4.94 10.08 4.21
CA LYS A 57 5.31 11.39 3.66
C LYS A 57 6.73 11.80 4.09
N GLN A 58 7.08 11.64 5.37
CA GLN A 58 8.42 11.93 5.90
C GLN A 58 9.50 11.04 5.26
N GLN A 59 9.16 9.81 4.88
CA GLN A 59 10.07 8.89 4.19
C GLN A 59 10.20 9.19 2.68
N ASN A 60 9.52 10.23 2.17
CA ASN A 60 9.51 10.61 0.76
C ASN A 60 9.13 9.45 -0.18
N LEU A 61 8.20 8.59 0.26
CA LEU A 61 7.69 7.47 -0.52
C LEU A 61 6.48 7.91 -1.34
N SER A 62 6.34 7.35 -2.54
CA SER A 62 5.08 7.43 -3.28
C SER A 62 4.06 6.49 -2.64
N VAL A 63 2.85 6.98 -2.38
CA VAL A 63 1.84 6.22 -1.64
C VAL A 63 0.59 6.09 -2.48
N ILE A 64 0.15 4.84 -2.66
CA ILE A 64 -1.16 4.54 -3.23
C ILE A 64 -2.06 4.07 -2.10
N VAL A 65 -3.22 4.68 -1.93
CA VAL A 65 -4.21 4.25 -0.94
C VAL A 65 -5.30 3.43 -1.62
N ASN A 66 -5.73 2.35 -0.97
CA ASN A 66 -6.96 1.63 -1.31
C ASN A 66 -8.06 2.09 -0.36
N HIS A 67 -9.11 2.69 -0.91
CA HIS A 67 -10.19 3.31 -0.16
C HIS A 67 -11.54 3.09 -0.87
N GLN A 68 -12.65 3.41 -0.22
CA GLN A 68 -13.98 3.34 -0.81
C GLN A 68 -14.11 4.32 -1.98
N ALA A 69 -14.78 3.91 -3.06
CA ALA A 69 -15.12 4.82 -4.14
C ALA A 69 -16.12 5.88 -3.64
N ALA A 70 -15.88 7.15 -3.94
CA ALA A 70 -16.71 8.25 -3.44
C ALA A 70 -18.17 8.20 -3.93
N HIS A 71 -18.43 7.55 -5.07
CA HIS A 71 -19.73 7.46 -5.72
C HIS A 71 -20.37 6.05 -5.63
N ALA A 72 -19.61 5.06 -5.15
CA ALA A 72 -20.03 3.67 -5.00
C ALA A 72 -19.42 3.12 -3.70
N PRO A 73 -20.06 3.34 -2.54
CA PRO A 73 -19.45 3.08 -1.23
C PRO A 73 -19.13 1.60 -0.98
N ASP A 74 -19.71 0.68 -1.76
CA ASP A 74 -19.41 -0.75 -1.72
C ASP A 74 -18.20 -1.15 -2.55
N GLU A 75 -17.69 -0.27 -3.41
CA GLU A 75 -16.58 -0.52 -4.33
C GLU A 75 -15.25 0.01 -3.75
N GLY A 76 -14.16 -0.68 -4.07
CA GLY A 76 -12.79 -0.22 -3.81
C GLY A 76 -12.28 0.71 -4.92
N HIS A 77 -11.42 1.66 -4.53
CA HIS A 77 -10.79 2.61 -5.43
C HIS A 77 -9.35 2.89 -5.01
N PHE A 78 -8.51 3.22 -5.98
CA PHE A 78 -7.11 3.58 -5.76
C PHE A 78 -6.85 5.03 -6.12
N SER A 79 -6.18 5.74 -5.23
CA SER A 79 -5.67 7.09 -5.49
C SER A 79 -4.20 7.19 -5.07
N VAL A 80 -3.43 8.01 -5.77
CA VAL A 80 -2.03 8.30 -5.42
C VAL A 80 -2.03 9.51 -4.50
N LEU A 81 -1.47 9.40 -3.29
CA LEU A 81 -1.29 10.57 -2.42
C LEU A 81 -0.07 11.38 -2.91
N THR A 82 -0.30 12.65 -3.22
CA THR A 82 0.74 13.58 -3.67
C THR A 82 1.18 14.52 -2.55
N ASN A 83 0.24 14.93 -1.70
CA ASN A 83 0.52 15.78 -0.55
C ASN A 83 -0.33 15.45 0.68
N ILE A 84 0.22 15.72 1.85
CA ILE A 84 -0.44 15.52 3.15
C ILE A 84 -0.03 16.71 4.02
N ASP A 85 -1.01 17.49 4.47
CA ASP A 85 -0.83 18.55 5.46
C ASP A 85 -1.65 18.26 6.72
N GLU A 86 -1.70 19.19 7.66
CA GLU A 86 -2.38 19.01 8.95
C GLU A 86 -3.91 18.85 8.84
N ALA A 87 -4.51 19.24 7.71
CA ALA A 87 -5.97 19.31 7.55
C ALA A 87 -6.49 18.53 6.34
N THR A 88 -5.66 18.31 5.33
CA THR A 88 -6.05 17.82 4.01
C THR A 88 -5.03 16.86 3.42
N VAL A 89 -5.52 16.04 2.50
CA VAL A 89 -4.69 15.24 1.59
C VAL A 89 -4.98 15.65 0.17
N GLU A 90 -3.93 15.72 -0.64
CA GLU A 90 -4.01 15.87 -2.09
C GLU A 90 -3.72 14.52 -2.73
N MET A 91 -4.53 14.18 -3.72
CA MET A 91 -4.43 12.89 -4.40
C MET A 91 -4.69 13.02 -5.88
N ASP A 92 -4.02 12.17 -6.65
CA ASP A 92 -4.33 11.95 -8.05
C ASP A 92 -5.26 10.74 -8.15
N ASP A 93 -6.45 11.00 -8.67
CA ASP A 93 -7.51 10.00 -8.86
C ASP A 93 -7.53 9.60 -10.34
N PRO A 94 -7.38 8.32 -10.69
CA PRO A 94 -7.42 7.83 -12.07
C PRO A 94 -8.67 8.25 -12.88
N PHE A 95 -9.81 8.45 -12.23
CA PHE A 95 -11.07 8.84 -12.86
C PHE A 95 -11.33 10.35 -12.81
N LYS A 96 -10.91 11.03 -11.75
CA LYS A 96 -11.17 12.47 -11.56
C LYS A 96 -10.02 13.36 -12.02
N GLY A 97 -8.85 12.78 -12.25
CA GLY A 97 -7.62 13.49 -12.59
C GLY A 97 -6.80 13.91 -11.37
N PRO A 98 -5.72 14.67 -11.62
CA PRO A 98 -4.76 15.03 -10.58
C PRO A 98 -5.27 16.11 -9.61
N GLY A 99 -4.59 16.24 -8.47
CA GLY A 99 -4.74 17.39 -7.56
C GLY A 99 -6.08 17.47 -6.83
N GLN A 100 -6.77 16.35 -6.64
CA GLN A 100 -7.98 16.30 -5.83
C GLN A 100 -7.63 16.55 -4.38
N ARG A 101 -8.22 17.58 -3.76
CA ARG A 101 -8.00 17.90 -2.35
C ARG A 101 -9.21 17.49 -1.52
N VAL A 102 -8.99 16.70 -0.48
CA VAL A 102 -10.04 16.31 0.47
C VAL A 102 -9.57 16.52 1.91
N SER A 103 -10.52 16.78 2.82
CA SER A 103 -10.19 16.88 4.25
C SER A 103 -9.70 15.53 4.79
N LEU A 104 -8.87 15.58 5.83
CA LEU A 104 -8.42 14.39 6.54
C LEU A 104 -9.60 13.59 7.13
N GLU A 105 -10.65 14.26 7.59
CA GLU A 105 -11.88 13.60 8.03
C GLU A 105 -12.58 12.86 6.88
N ARG A 106 -12.68 13.48 5.71
CA ARG A 106 -13.25 12.82 4.52
C ARG A 106 -12.39 11.64 4.10
N MET A 107 -11.07 11.79 4.10
CA MET A 107 -10.15 10.70 3.79
C MET A 107 -10.32 9.54 4.78
N HIS A 108 -10.41 9.82 6.08
CA HIS A 108 -10.64 8.79 7.09
C HIS A 108 -11.95 8.04 6.87
N SER A 109 -13.03 8.74 6.51
CA SER A 109 -14.31 8.13 6.16
C SER A 109 -14.23 7.25 4.92
N LEU A 110 -13.52 7.70 3.87
CA LEU A 110 -13.28 6.89 2.67
C LEU A 110 -12.38 5.69 2.95
N TRP A 111 -11.51 5.76 3.95
CA TRP A 111 -10.54 4.69 4.23
C TRP A 111 -11.07 3.61 5.19
N GLN A 112 -12.31 3.76 5.67
CA GLN A 112 -12.99 2.73 6.45
C GLN A 112 -13.18 1.44 5.62
N PRO A 113 -13.23 0.27 6.27
CA PRO A 113 -13.58 -0.97 5.58
C PRO A 113 -14.97 -0.90 4.94
N ASN A 114 -15.14 -1.59 3.82
CA ASN A 114 -16.42 -1.83 3.15
C ASN A 114 -16.49 -3.28 2.67
N ARG A 115 -17.38 -3.58 1.72
CA ARG A 115 -17.53 -4.93 1.16
C ARG A 115 -16.29 -5.42 0.41
N GLU A 116 -15.54 -4.53 -0.24
CA GLU A 116 -14.39 -4.88 -1.09
C GLU A 116 -13.03 -4.61 -0.45
N THR A 117 -12.97 -3.69 0.50
CA THR A 117 -11.73 -3.19 1.10
C THR A 117 -11.72 -3.47 2.60
N VAL A 118 -10.61 -3.97 3.11
CA VAL A 118 -10.42 -4.23 4.55
C VAL A 118 -10.13 -2.96 5.35
N GLY A 119 -10.10 -1.79 4.69
CA GLY A 119 -9.79 -0.49 5.26
C GLY A 119 -8.30 -0.32 5.60
N PHE A 120 -7.85 0.94 5.63
CA PHE A 120 -6.51 1.32 6.09
C PHE A 120 -5.33 0.67 5.33
N ILE A 121 -5.56 0.27 4.08
CA ILE A 121 -4.53 -0.30 3.21
C ILE A 121 -3.82 0.81 2.43
N LEU A 122 -2.50 0.79 2.45
CA LEU A 122 -1.67 1.57 1.55
C LEU A 122 -0.58 0.70 0.91
N ILE A 123 -0.12 1.16 -0.25
CA ILE A 123 1.04 0.65 -0.96
C ILE A 123 2.08 1.77 -0.95
N ALA A 124 3.22 1.53 -0.30
CA ALA A 124 4.33 2.48 -0.31
C ALA A 124 5.37 2.03 -1.32
N ILE A 125 5.81 2.94 -2.18
CA ILE A 125 6.72 2.70 -3.29
C ILE A 125 7.90 3.67 -3.17
N GLY A 126 9.11 3.13 -3.26
CA GLY A 126 10.36 3.88 -3.21
C GLY A 126 11.29 3.55 -4.38
N PRO A 127 12.31 4.39 -4.62
CA PRO A 127 13.39 4.02 -5.52
C PRO A 127 14.11 2.77 -4.99
N ARG A 128 14.69 1.98 -5.89
CA ARG A 128 15.58 0.90 -5.46
C ARG A 128 16.82 1.48 -4.81
N THR A 129 17.04 1.18 -3.54
CA THR A 129 18.29 1.48 -2.88
C THR A 129 19.37 0.55 -3.44
N SER A 130 20.53 1.10 -3.80
CA SER A 130 21.64 0.27 -4.30
C SER A 130 22.05 -0.71 -3.21
N GLU A 131 22.24 -1.97 -3.59
CA GLU A 131 22.54 -3.12 -2.72
C GLU A 131 23.81 -2.94 -1.85
N ALA A 132 24.56 -1.86 -2.05
CA ALA A 132 25.79 -1.55 -1.35
C ALA A 132 25.61 -1.13 0.13
N ASN A 133 24.40 -0.78 0.59
CA ASN A 133 24.15 -0.36 1.97
C ASN A 133 23.26 -1.32 2.80
N THR A 134 22.85 -2.45 2.24
CA THR A 134 21.95 -3.43 2.89
C THR A 134 22.67 -4.73 3.33
N ALA A 135 24.01 -4.70 3.41
CA ALA A 135 24.81 -5.84 3.86
C ALA A 135 24.68 -6.18 5.36
N ALA A 136 23.88 -5.46 6.13
CA ALA A 136 23.39 -5.91 7.44
C ALA A 136 22.12 -6.74 7.22
N ARG A 137 22.35 -7.98 6.76
CA ARG A 137 21.36 -8.99 6.40
C ARG A 137 20.58 -9.47 7.61
N CYS A 138 19.36 -8.96 7.75
CA CYS A 138 18.32 -9.66 8.47
C CYS A 138 17.68 -10.67 7.50
N GLU A 139 17.46 -11.90 7.93
CA GLU A 139 16.84 -12.91 7.08
C GLU A 139 15.40 -12.46 6.75
N SER A 140 15.17 -12.11 5.48
CA SER A 140 13.82 -11.79 5.01
C SER A 140 12.87 -12.96 5.34
N PRO A 141 11.78 -12.71 6.08
CA PRO A 141 10.86 -13.76 6.45
C PRO A 141 10.21 -14.38 5.21
N SER A 142 9.91 -15.67 5.29
CA SER A 142 9.07 -16.33 4.28
C SER A 142 7.61 -16.03 4.50
N CYS A 143 6.87 -15.83 3.41
CA CYS A 143 5.43 -15.72 3.45
C CYS A 143 4.80 -17.01 4.03
N PRO A 144 3.91 -16.93 5.02
CA PRO A 144 3.25 -18.10 5.59
C PRO A 144 2.28 -18.79 4.63
N GLY A 145 1.80 -18.08 3.60
CA GLY A 145 0.87 -18.61 2.60
C GLY A 145 1.54 -19.36 1.46
N CYS A 146 2.59 -18.78 0.85
CA CYS A 146 3.22 -19.34 -0.35
C CYS A 146 4.72 -19.65 -0.23
N GLY A 147 5.34 -19.40 0.94
CA GLY A 147 6.76 -19.65 1.20
C GLY A 147 7.73 -18.65 0.56
N THR A 148 7.27 -17.79 -0.36
CA THR A 148 8.09 -16.77 -1.03
C THR A 148 8.73 -15.83 0.00
N ARG A 149 10.02 -15.53 -0.17
CA ARG A 149 10.72 -14.53 0.66
C ARG A 149 10.09 -13.15 0.49
N LEU A 150 9.79 -12.51 1.60
CA LEU A 150 9.16 -11.20 1.62
C LEU A 150 10.23 -10.11 1.50
N PRO A 151 10.13 -9.20 0.51
CA PRO A 151 11.02 -8.06 0.47
C PRO A 151 10.73 -7.17 1.69
N LEU A 152 11.77 -6.90 2.48
CA LEU A 152 11.71 -5.94 3.58
C LEU A 152 12.03 -4.53 3.07
N SER A 153 11.38 -4.16 1.96
CA SER A 153 11.61 -2.89 1.27
C SER A 153 10.28 -2.23 0.89
N PRO A 154 10.23 -0.88 0.85
CA PRO A 154 11.31 0.05 1.15
C PRO A 154 11.72 0.02 2.63
N SER A 155 13.02 0.09 2.90
CA SER A 155 13.58 -0.19 4.23
C SER A 155 12.98 0.66 5.37
N PRO A 156 12.55 1.93 5.18
CA PRO A 156 11.90 2.65 6.26
C PRO A 156 10.58 2.01 6.72
N MET A 157 9.85 1.35 5.83
CA MET A 157 8.61 0.66 6.19
C MET A 157 8.86 -0.58 7.05
N PHE A 158 10.11 -1.02 7.13
CA PHE A 158 10.56 -2.24 7.81
C PHE A 158 11.82 -1.99 8.66
N VAL A 159 11.71 -1.29 9.79
CA VAL A 159 12.77 -1.29 10.82
C VAL A 159 12.65 -2.51 11.74
N GLU A 160 13.49 -3.55 11.58
CA GLU A 160 13.29 -4.89 12.20
C GLU A 160 13.09 -4.89 13.72
N ALA A 161 13.85 -4.05 14.44
CA ALA A 161 13.68 -3.87 15.89
C ALA A 161 12.32 -3.25 16.27
N ASP A 162 11.67 -2.59 15.30
CA ASP A 162 10.58 -1.64 15.51
C ASP A 162 9.36 -1.85 14.59
N TRP A 163 9.22 -2.97 13.85
CA TRP A 163 8.09 -3.20 12.90
C TRP A 163 6.71 -3.01 13.53
N GLN A 164 6.63 -3.05 14.87
CA GLN A 164 5.47 -2.61 15.66
C GLN A 164 5.80 -1.76 16.89
N ALA A 165 7.03 -1.26 17.07
CA ALA A 165 7.38 -0.54 18.30
C ALA A 165 6.50 0.70 18.48
N ASP A 166 6.20 1.40 17.39
CA ASP A 166 5.28 2.53 17.40
C ASP A 166 3.80 2.15 17.23
N GLY A 167 3.49 0.88 16.96
CA GLY A 167 2.13 0.37 16.79
C GLY A 167 1.39 0.88 15.54
N ARG A 168 2.06 1.48 14.56
CA ARG A 168 1.38 2.04 13.36
C ARG A 168 0.81 0.97 12.44
N TRP A 169 1.53 -0.13 12.28
CA TRP A 169 1.17 -1.19 11.33
C TRP A 169 0.40 -2.32 12.00
N LYS A 170 -0.68 -2.75 11.33
CA LYS A 170 -1.50 -3.90 11.72
C LYS A 170 -1.02 -5.17 11.03
N ARG A 171 -0.83 -5.12 9.71
CA ARG A 171 -0.47 -6.26 8.85
C ARG A 171 0.36 -5.81 7.67
N PHE A 172 1.19 -6.71 7.17
CA PHE A 172 1.86 -6.63 5.89
C PHE A 172 1.30 -7.71 4.97
N PHE A 173 1.35 -7.50 3.65
CA PHE A 173 0.79 -8.44 2.67
C PHE A 173 1.86 -8.96 1.73
N CYS A 174 1.82 -10.27 1.47
CA CYS A 174 2.71 -10.91 0.51
C CYS A 174 2.37 -10.48 -0.94
N HIS A 175 3.38 -10.05 -1.69
CA HIS A 175 3.23 -9.70 -3.11
C HIS A 175 2.99 -10.89 -4.04
N GLY A 176 3.19 -12.12 -3.57
CA GLY A 176 2.91 -13.33 -4.33
C GLY A 176 1.47 -13.82 -4.20
N CYS A 177 0.94 -13.86 -2.97
CA CYS A 177 -0.30 -14.57 -2.66
C CYS A 177 -1.33 -13.78 -1.83
N ASP A 178 -1.10 -12.49 -1.53
CA ASP A 178 -1.99 -11.66 -0.72
C ASP A 178 -2.12 -12.08 0.75
N ALA A 179 -1.36 -13.10 1.21
CA ALA A 179 -1.40 -13.51 2.60
C ALA A 179 -0.93 -12.37 3.52
N GLY A 180 -1.82 -11.97 4.43
CA GLY A 180 -1.54 -11.00 5.46
C GLY A 180 -0.79 -11.63 6.65
N PHE A 181 0.22 -10.95 7.16
CA PHE A 181 0.97 -11.37 8.34
C PHE A 181 1.21 -10.20 9.28
N SER A 182 1.20 -10.48 10.58
CA SER A 182 1.44 -9.53 11.66
C SER A 182 2.50 -10.11 12.60
N THR A 183 3.45 -9.29 13.04
CA THR A 183 4.56 -9.76 13.88
C THR A 183 4.26 -9.79 15.39
N ARG A 184 3.00 -9.87 15.81
CA ARG A 184 2.62 -10.16 17.20
C ARG A 184 1.55 -11.26 17.27
N GLY A 185 1.92 -12.40 17.86
CA GLY A 185 1.05 -13.52 18.26
C GLY A 185 0.76 -14.53 17.13
N SER A 186 1.46 -15.66 17.01
CA SER A 186 1.31 -16.89 17.84
C SER A 186 0.64 -16.73 19.20
#